data_AF-A0A2N3KVJ7-F1
#
_entry.id   AF-A0A2N3KVJ7-F1
#
_cell.length_a   1.000
_cell.length_b   1.000
_cell.length_c   1.000
_cell.angle_alpha   90.00
_cell.angle_beta   90.00
_cell.angle_gamma   90.00
#
_symmetry.space_group_name_H-M   'P 1'
#
loop_
_entity.id
_entity.type
_entity.pdbx_description
1 polymer ?
#
loop_
_entity_poly.entity_id
_entity_poly.type
_entity_poly.pdbx_seq_one_letter_code
_entity_poly.pdbx_strand_id
1 'polypeptide(L)'
;MHANNCTPNKGAYCPDTIQPRPKRDHVSFTLAVLFALTFLFPASGPVLAAPVELADAIVTEGDNNSAPNTGTPDTTSSDEHTAAAQSVESQSGTPKPSDTAPTNPAPMKDSQNGSADGAKAAPSASPNKPRKIELVTTEWPPYSGEDLTDFGLSSSTISATFAAADIETHITVLPWRRALQAFHTDPDIDGVFPVYKDRENIDDVLLSAPISFSPVGFVVYHNQLFDWKTLNDLQDMSIGVVAGYANTSAFDFMVATGKLRTVEANDDLTLLRLLRTGRVDVAVMDKLVMEYLLESYREFHQVIPSYRFHETALANKGLYIAFKNTAEGANLRQIFNYELGLSSCDNGHECVSR
;
A
#
# COMPACT_ATOMS: atom_id res chain seq x y z
N MET A 1 -21.26 40.48 40.36
CA MET A 1 -22.50 39.77 40.76
C MET A 1 -22.64 38.62 39.76
N HIS A 2 -22.47 37.33 40.03
CA HIS A 2 -22.64 36.49 41.24
C HIS A 2 -21.37 35.70 41.56
N ALA A 3 -21.30 35.22 42.81
CA ALA A 3 -20.13 34.67 43.48
C ALA A 3 -19.83 33.20 43.15
N ASN A 4 -18.55 32.86 43.07
CA ASN A 4 -18.04 31.49 43.15
C ASN A 4 -17.84 31.11 44.62
N ASN A 5 -18.53 30.07 45.09
CA ASN A 5 -18.21 29.37 46.34
C ASN A 5 -17.81 27.94 46.00
N CYS A 6 -16.52 27.62 46.12
CA CYS A 6 -16.02 26.25 46.25
C CYS A 6 -15.11 26.21 47.49
N THR A 7 -15.55 25.50 48.53
CA THR A 7 -14.76 25.15 49.72
C THR A 7 -14.06 23.80 49.52
N PRO A 8 -12.85 23.58 50.09
CA PRO A 8 -12.08 22.36 49.85
C PRO A 8 -12.41 21.29 50.90
N ASN A 9 -12.90 20.13 50.48
CA ASN A 9 -12.68 18.91 51.25
C ASN A 9 -12.78 17.64 50.38
N LYS A 10 -11.66 16.90 50.37
CA LYS A 10 -11.49 15.49 49.95
C LYS A 10 -11.86 15.11 48.51
N GLY A 11 -10.82 15.00 47.68
CA GLY A 11 -10.69 13.96 46.66
C GLY A 11 -11.70 13.97 45.51
N ALA A 12 -11.61 14.95 44.62
CA ALA A 12 -12.17 14.84 43.27
C ALA A 12 -11.36 15.70 42.29
N TYR A 13 -10.90 15.08 41.20
CA TYR A 13 -10.18 15.69 40.09
C TYR A 13 -11.21 16.40 39.19
N CYS A 14 -11.13 17.72 39.05
CA CYS A 14 -11.89 18.49 38.06
C CYS A 14 -11.10 18.54 36.74
N PRO A 15 -11.67 18.17 35.58
CA PRO A 15 -10.97 18.29 34.30
C PRO A 15 -10.90 19.76 33.86
N ASP A 16 -9.71 20.18 33.40
CA ASP A 16 -9.44 21.51 32.89
C ASP A 16 -10.34 21.86 31.69
N THR A 17 -10.97 23.02 31.77
CA THR A 17 -11.68 23.69 30.69
C THR A 17 -10.76 23.94 29.49
N ILE A 18 -11.13 23.34 28.36
CA ILE A 18 -10.55 23.57 27.03
C ILE A 18 -10.72 25.05 26.65
N GLN A 19 -9.61 25.77 26.54
CA GLN A 19 -9.55 27.11 25.93
C GLN A 19 -9.57 26.97 24.40
N PRO A 20 -10.36 27.76 23.66
CA PRO A 20 -10.32 27.76 22.20
C PRO A 20 -9.04 28.42 21.69
N ARG A 21 -8.30 27.75 20.78
CA ARG A 21 -7.09 28.30 20.14
C ARG A 21 -7.45 29.38 19.11
N PRO A 22 -6.60 30.42 18.94
CA PRO A 22 -6.85 31.51 18.00
C PRO A 22 -6.65 31.08 16.55
N LYS A 23 -7.51 31.60 15.67
CA LYS A 23 -7.44 31.46 14.21
C LYS A 23 -6.14 32.05 13.66
N ARG A 24 -5.53 31.36 12.69
CA ARG A 24 -4.29 31.77 12.02
C ARG A 24 -4.67 32.69 10.85
N ASP A 25 -4.41 33.98 10.99
CA ASP A 25 -4.62 34.95 9.92
C ASP A 25 -3.57 34.81 8.82
N HIS A 26 -4.03 34.90 7.57
CA HIS A 26 -3.21 34.95 6.36
C HIS A 26 -2.34 36.22 6.35
N VAL A 27 -1.02 36.07 6.33
CA VAL A 27 -0.09 37.17 6.08
C VAL A 27 0.39 37.09 4.64
N SER A 28 -0.10 38.03 3.83
CA SER A 28 0.31 38.30 2.45
C SER A 28 1.70 38.92 2.45
N PHE A 29 2.69 38.26 1.84
CA PHE A 29 4.04 38.80 1.66
C PHE A 29 4.15 39.52 0.31
N THR A 30 4.14 40.85 0.34
CA THR A 30 4.49 41.71 -0.79
C THR A 30 6.00 41.96 -0.76
N LEU A 31 6.75 41.46 -1.74
CA LEU A 31 8.19 41.68 -1.84
C LEU A 31 8.45 42.96 -2.66
N ALA A 32 9.04 43.96 -2.03
CA ALA A 32 9.54 45.17 -2.68
C ALA A 32 10.99 44.93 -3.17
N VAL A 33 11.23 45.20 -4.45
CA VAL A 33 12.56 45.18 -5.10
C VAL A 33 12.94 46.64 -5.39
N LEU A 34 14.12 47.10 -4.95
CA LEU A 34 14.89 48.15 -5.64
C LEU A 34 16.34 48.31 -5.11
N PHE A 35 17.21 48.79 -6.00
CA PHE A 35 18.64 49.19 -5.94
C PHE A 35 19.66 48.05 -6.16
N ALA A 36 20.35 47.85 -7.30
CA ALA A 36 20.99 48.69 -8.35
C ALA A 36 22.29 49.40 -7.92
N LEU A 37 23.47 48.94 -8.40
CA LEU A 37 24.24 49.52 -9.54
C LEU A 37 25.68 48.94 -9.69
N THR A 38 25.94 48.38 -10.88
CA THR A 38 27.11 48.49 -11.81
C THR A 38 28.58 48.43 -11.35
N PHE A 39 29.35 47.60 -12.08
CA PHE A 39 30.59 48.01 -12.76
C PHE A 39 30.78 47.26 -14.11
N LEU A 40 31.46 47.92 -15.04
CA LEU A 40 31.55 47.74 -16.50
C LEU A 40 32.53 46.64 -17.02
N PHE A 41 32.13 45.97 -18.13
CA PHE A 41 32.81 45.58 -19.42
C PHE A 41 34.31 45.12 -19.50
N PRO A 42 34.80 44.50 -20.62
CA PRO A 42 34.13 44.05 -21.85
C PRO A 42 34.48 42.61 -22.36
N ALA A 43 33.77 42.25 -23.44
CA ALA A 43 33.80 41.03 -24.27
C ALA A 43 35.12 40.71 -25.00
N SER A 44 35.26 39.44 -25.43
CA SER A 44 35.67 39.04 -26.80
C SER A 44 35.71 37.50 -26.98
N GLY A 45 34.78 36.97 -27.78
CA GLY A 45 35.09 36.05 -28.89
C GLY A 45 35.18 34.53 -28.64
N PRO A 46 34.65 33.69 -29.57
CA PRO A 46 34.52 32.23 -29.42
C PRO A 46 35.71 31.47 -30.03
N VAL A 47 35.96 30.24 -29.56
CA VAL A 47 36.87 29.30 -30.25
C VAL A 47 36.09 28.08 -30.75
N LEU A 48 36.03 28.07 -32.08
CA LEU A 48 35.89 27.00 -33.06
C LEU A 48 35.93 25.53 -32.61
N ALA A 49 35.02 24.76 -33.22
CA ALA A 49 35.03 23.32 -33.35
C ALA A 49 36.17 22.81 -34.26
N ALA A 50 36.65 21.60 -33.98
CA ALA A 50 37.14 20.65 -34.97
C ALA A 50 36.97 19.20 -34.45
N PRO A 51 36.49 18.25 -35.29
CA PRO A 51 36.31 16.83 -34.98
C PRO A 51 37.52 16.00 -35.48
N VAL A 52 37.35 14.66 -35.60
CA VAL A 52 38.24 13.61 -36.14
C VAL A 52 38.82 12.73 -35.00
N GLU A 53 38.66 11.40 -34.93
CA GLU A 53 38.56 10.35 -35.95
C GLU A 53 37.81 9.12 -35.42
N LEU A 54 36.87 8.59 -36.22
CA LEU A 54 36.31 7.24 -36.10
C LEU A 54 37.15 6.35 -37.03
N ALA A 55 37.66 5.23 -36.54
CA ALA A 55 38.25 4.20 -37.40
C ALA A 55 37.28 3.01 -37.51
N ASP A 56 36.64 2.90 -38.66
CA ASP A 56 36.08 1.65 -39.18
C ASP A 56 37.19 0.90 -39.93
N ALA A 57 37.35 -0.39 -39.67
CA ALA A 57 37.87 -1.33 -40.66
C ALA A 57 37.40 -2.77 -40.42
N ILE A 58 36.46 -3.16 -41.28
CA ILE A 58 36.48 -4.37 -42.12
C ILE A 58 36.15 -5.74 -41.49
N VAL A 59 34.99 -6.22 -41.95
CA VAL A 59 34.50 -7.60 -42.07
C VAL A 59 35.51 -8.53 -42.76
N THR A 60 35.68 -9.75 -42.26
CA THR A 60 35.79 -10.95 -43.11
C THR A 60 35.10 -12.15 -42.45
N GLU A 61 34.21 -12.78 -43.23
CA GLU A 61 33.58 -14.08 -43.00
C GLU A 61 34.62 -15.21 -42.98
N GLY A 62 34.26 -16.34 -42.33
CA GLY A 62 35.03 -17.57 -42.38
C GLY A 62 34.37 -18.69 -41.59
N ASP A 63 33.47 -19.40 -42.26
CA ASP A 63 32.78 -20.62 -41.82
C ASP A 63 33.70 -21.77 -41.35
N ASN A 64 33.12 -22.62 -40.50
CA ASN A 64 33.13 -24.10 -40.53
C ASN A 64 33.63 -24.83 -39.26
N ASN A 65 32.65 -25.38 -38.55
CA ASN A 65 32.46 -26.81 -38.27
C ASN A 65 33.72 -27.69 -38.10
N SER A 66 33.84 -28.34 -36.94
CA SER A 66 33.75 -29.82 -36.80
C SER A 66 34.30 -30.28 -35.44
N ALA A 67 33.43 -30.88 -34.62
CA ALA A 67 33.82 -32.00 -33.74
C ALA A 67 34.10 -33.23 -34.64
N PRO A 68 34.81 -34.30 -34.21
CA PRO A 68 34.26 -35.18 -33.18
C PRO A 68 35.25 -36.02 -32.32
N ASN A 69 34.68 -36.59 -31.27
CA ASN A 69 34.72 -38.00 -30.85
C ASN A 69 35.63 -38.52 -29.71
N THR A 70 34.94 -39.33 -28.89
CA THR A 70 35.31 -40.61 -28.24
C THR A 70 36.31 -40.68 -27.10
N GLY A 71 35.84 -41.27 -25.99
CA GLY A 71 36.69 -42.07 -25.10
C GLY A 71 36.14 -42.29 -23.68
N THR A 72 35.16 -43.19 -23.51
CA THR A 72 35.01 -44.03 -22.30
C THR A 72 35.91 -45.27 -22.44
N PRO A 73 36.38 -45.88 -21.33
CA PRO A 73 35.65 -46.93 -20.58
C PRO A 73 35.88 -46.82 -19.06
N ASP A 74 35.31 -47.58 -18.12
CA ASP A 74 34.10 -48.39 -17.96
C ASP A 74 34.17 -48.94 -16.51
N THR A 75 33.06 -49.47 -16.02
CA THR A 75 32.91 -50.49 -14.94
C THR A 75 32.66 -50.11 -13.46
N THR A 76 31.42 -50.46 -13.05
CA THR A 76 30.96 -51.26 -11.87
C THR A 76 31.00 -50.66 -10.46
N SER A 77 30.05 -50.93 -9.55
CA SER A 77 28.69 -51.49 -9.57
C SER A 77 28.05 -51.27 -8.19
N SER A 78 26.71 -51.39 -8.13
CA SER A 78 25.90 -51.98 -7.04
C SER A 78 25.93 -51.36 -5.63
N ASP A 79 24.80 -50.80 -5.17
CA ASP A 79 23.81 -51.60 -4.43
C ASP A 79 22.48 -50.84 -4.19
N GLU A 80 21.40 -51.56 -4.43
CA GLU A 80 20.00 -51.24 -4.14
C GLU A 80 19.69 -51.44 -2.65
N HIS A 81 18.75 -50.66 -2.11
CA HIS A 81 17.76 -51.23 -1.18
C HIS A 81 16.35 -50.65 -1.42
N THR A 82 15.46 -51.60 -1.64
CA THR A 82 14.03 -51.53 -1.94
C THR A 82 13.20 -51.67 -0.66
N ALA A 83 12.03 -51.02 -0.60
CA ALA A 83 10.74 -51.53 -0.11
C ALA A 83 9.79 -50.32 0.14
N ALA A 84 8.69 -50.13 -0.62
CA ALA A 84 7.40 -50.83 -0.54
C ALA A 84 6.70 -50.61 0.82
N ALA A 85 5.41 -50.32 0.96
CA ALA A 85 4.25 -50.18 0.09
C ALA A 85 3.11 -49.58 0.95
N GLN A 86 2.06 -49.01 0.35
CA GLN A 86 0.69 -49.56 0.40
C GLN A 86 -0.38 -48.55 -0.02
N SER A 87 -1.09 -48.95 -1.07
CA SER A 87 -2.38 -48.46 -1.54
C SER A 87 -3.50 -49.03 -0.67
N VAL A 88 -4.56 -48.25 -0.44
CA VAL A 88 -5.90 -48.80 -0.14
C VAL A 88 -6.92 -48.05 -1.00
N GLU A 89 -7.57 -48.82 -1.85
CA GLU A 89 -8.72 -48.48 -2.67
C GLU A 89 -9.92 -49.21 -2.03
N SER A 90 -11.03 -48.53 -1.76
CA SER A 90 -12.31 -49.20 -1.47
C SER A 90 -13.51 -48.34 -1.90
N GLN A 91 -13.95 -48.65 -3.10
CA GLN A 91 -15.33 -48.95 -3.53
C GLN A 91 -16.53 -48.13 -3.03
N SER A 92 -17.18 -47.57 -4.05
CA SER A 92 -18.61 -47.29 -4.25
C SER A 92 -19.62 -48.18 -3.50
N GLY A 93 -20.68 -47.54 -3.01
CA GLY A 93 -21.93 -48.21 -2.65
C GLY A 93 -23.09 -47.21 -2.44
N THR A 94 -23.85 -46.95 -3.50
CA THR A 94 -25.24 -46.49 -3.42
C THR A 94 -26.18 -47.65 -3.72
N PRO A 95 -27.33 -47.74 -3.03
CA PRO A 95 -28.58 -48.00 -3.73
C PRO A 95 -29.69 -46.97 -3.40
N LYS A 96 -30.56 -46.83 -4.39
CA LYS A 96 -31.67 -45.89 -4.60
C LYS A 96 -32.96 -46.32 -3.83
N PRO A 97 -34.15 -45.72 -4.10
CA PRO A 97 -35.00 -45.01 -3.15
C PRO A 97 -36.19 -45.84 -2.64
N SER A 98 -36.96 -45.32 -1.69
CA SER A 98 -38.29 -45.85 -1.37
C SER A 98 -39.33 -44.74 -1.34
N ASP A 99 -40.32 -44.94 -2.20
CA ASP A 99 -41.53 -44.15 -2.39
C ASP A 99 -42.35 -43.97 -1.11
N THR A 100 -43.03 -42.82 -0.98
CA THR A 100 -44.47 -42.78 -0.69
C THR A 100 -45.00 -41.34 -0.74
N ALA A 101 -45.80 -41.07 -1.77
CA ALA A 101 -46.95 -40.17 -1.76
C ALA A 101 -48.13 -41.01 -2.32
N PRO A 102 -49.41 -40.58 -2.33
CA PRO A 102 -49.97 -39.30 -1.92
C PRO A 102 -51.24 -39.45 -1.04
N THR A 103 -51.80 -38.35 -0.55
CA THR A 103 -53.26 -38.19 -0.45
C THR A 103 -53.62 -36.71 -0.31
N ASN A 104 -54.44 -36.24 -1.25
CA ASN A 104 -55.28 -35.05 -1.14
C ASN A 104 -56.69 -35.52 -1.56
N PRO A 105 -57.79 -34.94 -1.05
CA PRO A 105 -58.46 -33.92 -1.87
C PRO A 105 -59.17 -32.77 -1.11
N ALA A 106 -59.10 -31.57 -1.71
CA ALA A 106 -60.10 -30.52 -2.04
C ALA A 106 -61.48 -30.43 -1.30
N PRO A 107 -62.31 -29.33 -1.40
CA PRO A 107 -62.28 -28.22 -2.37
C PRO A 107 -62.71 -26.78 -1.90
N MET A 108 -62.49 -25.81 -2.81
CA MET A 108 -63.27 -24.60 -3.22
C MET A 108 -64.06 -23.73 -2.22
N LYS A 109 -63.89 -22.40 -2.33
CA LYS A 109 -64.94 -21.50 -2.85
C LYS A 109 -64.45 -20.09 -3.23
N ASP A 110 -65.15 -19.56 -4.23
CA ASP A 110 -65.03 -18.29 -4.95
C ASP A 110 -65.24 -17.04 -4.07
N SER A 111 -64.72 -15.88 -4.50
CA SER A 111 -65.57 -14.83 -5.10
C SER A 111 -64.78 -13.58 -5.48
N GLN A 112 -65.13 -13.02 -6.64
CA GLN A 112 -64.74 -11.70 -7.13
C GLN A 112 -65.38 -10.58 -6.28
N ASN A 113 -64.78 -9.38 -6.26
CA ASN A 113 -65.29 -8.14 -6.89
C ASN A 113 -64.66 -6.88 -6.26
N GLY A 114 -64.50 -5.80 -7.04
CA GLY A 114 -64.45 -4.43 -6.49
C GLY A 114 -63.22 -3.58 -6.83
N SER A 115 -63.32 -2.82 -7.93
CA SER A 115 -62.51 -1.63 -8.22
C SER A 115 -62.98 -0.45 -7.35
N ALA A 116 -62.06 0.27 -6.71
CA ALA A 116 -62.25 1.67 -6.31
C ALA A 116 -60.90 2.32 -6.00
N ASP A 117 -60.61 3.39 -6.74
CA ASP A 117 -59.51 4.31 -6.54
C ASP A 117 -59.44 4.84 -5.10
N GLY A 118 -58.29 4.62 -4.47
CA GLY A 118 -57.87 5.28 -3.25
C GLY A 118 -56.37 5.50 -3.36
N ALA A 119 -55.96 6.73 -3.64
CA ALA A 119 -54.56 7.14 -3.74
C ALA A 119 -53.84 6.75 -2.44
N LYS A 120 -53.11 5.63 -2.50
CA LYS A 120 -52.20 5.17 -1.46
C LYS A 120 -51.07 6.18 -1.42
N ALA A 121 -51.07 7.03 -0.40
CA ALA A 121 -49.94 7.89 -0.08
C ALA A 121 -48.67 7.05 -0.18
N ALA A 122 -47.73 7.49 -1.03
CA ALA A 122 -46.43 6.86 -1.15
C ALA A 122 -45.81 6.78 0.25
N PRO A 123 -45.23 5.64 0.65
CA PRO A 123 -44.49 5.58 1.91
C PRO A 123 -43.40 6.64 1.84
N SER A 124 -43.47 7.63 2.74
CA SER A 124 -42.40 8.60 2.94
C SER A 124 -41.12 7.79 3.22
N ALA A 125 -40.20 7.79 2.27
CA ALA A 125 -38.87 7.24 2.46
C ALA A 125 -38.31 7.88 3.72
N SER A 126 -38.15 7.08 4.78
CA SER A 126 -37.31 7.51 5.90
C SER A 126 -35.93 7.82 5.31
N PRO A 127 -35.26 8.92 5.71
CA PRO A 127 -33.91 9.16 5.24
C PRO A 127 -33.08 7.94 5.64
N ASN A 128 -32.66 7.17 4.65
CA ASN A 128 -31.84 6.00 4.89
C ASN A 128 -30.55 6.53 5.51
N LYS A 129 -30.27 6.16 6.76
CA LYS A 129 -29.05 6.61 7.43
C LYS A 129 -27.88 6.18 6.53
N PRO A 130 -26.92 7.06 6.21
CA PRO A 130 -25.80 6.68 5.38
C PRO A 130 -25.12 5.47 6.01
N ARG A 131 -24.82 4.47 5.17
CA ARG A 131 -24.07 3.28 5.59
C ARG A 131 -22.71 3.77 6.06
N LYS A 132 -22.28 3.33 7.24
CA LYS A 132 -20.95 3.64 7.77
C LYS A 132 -20.04 2.44 7.58
N ILE A 133 -18.79 2.68 7.24
CA ILE A 133 -17.75 1.66 7.24
C ILE A 133 -16.56 2.08 8.10
N GLU A 134 -15.96 1.11 8.75
CA GLU A 134 -14.84 1.29 9.67
C GLU A 134 -13.54 0.86 8.98
N LEU A 135 -12.63 1.79 8.79
CA LEU A 135 -11.36 1.56 8.13
C LEU A 135 -10.21 1.83 9.10
N VAL A 136 -9.16 1.01 9.01
CA VAL A 136 -7.92 1.23 9.76
C VAL A 136 -6.78 1.58 8.81
N THR A 137 -5.90 2.47 9.26
CA THR A 137 -4.70 2.88 8.52
C THR A 137 -3.52 3.09 9.48
N THR A 138 -2.40 3.59 8.97
CA THR A 138 -1.21 3.93 9.74
C THR A 138 -0.74 5.35 9.39
N GLU A 139 0.06 5.93 10.28
CA GLU A 139 0.76 7.19 10.01
C GLU A 139 1.83 6.93 8.94
N TRP A 140 1.55 7.37 7.71
CA TRP A 140 2.38 7.16 6.53
C TRP A 140 2.19 8.31 5.53
N PRO A 141 2.61 9.53 5.92
CA PRO A 141 2.40 10.70 5.11
C PRO A 141 3.27 10.66 3.84
N PRO A 142 2.80 11.22 2.70
CA PRO A 142 1.59 12.04 2.58
C PRO A 142 0.30 11.22 2.32
N TYR A 143 0.37 9.90 2.33
CA TYR A 143 -0.74 9.02 1.93
C TYR A 143 -1.83 8.92 3.00
N SER A 144 -1.43 8.71 4.26
CA SER A 144 -2.35 8.57 5.39
C SER A 144 -1.74 9.13 6.67
N GLY A 145 -2.54 9.72 7.54
CA GLY A 145 -2.08 10.23 8.84
C GLY A 145 -3.14 11.07 9.53
N GLU A 146 -3.14 11.08 10.87
CA GLU A 146 -4.21 11.73 11.66
C GLU A 146 -4.17 13.26 11.55
N ASP A 147 -2.96 13.83 11.50
CA ASP A 147 -2.73 15.28 11.46
C ASP A 147 -2.68 15.87 10.03
N LEU A 148 -2.88 15.03 9.00
CA LEU A 148 -2.90 15.47 7.61
C LEU A 148 -4.26 16.09 7.25
N THR A 149 -4.26 17.07 6.34
CA THR A 149 -5.49 17.53 5.69
C THR A 149 -6.22 16.34 5.08
N ASP A 150 -7.51 16.20 5.42
CA ASP A 150 -8.37 15.08 4.99
C ASP A 150 -7.76 13.70 5.23
N PHE A 151 -6.96 13.57 6.30
CA PHE A 151 -6.25 12.35 6.70
C PHE A 151 -5.22 11.83 5.66
N GLY A 152 -4.83 12.63 4.67
CA GLY A 152 -3.85 12.27 3.65
C GLY A 152 -4.44 11.89 2.29
N LEU A 153 -3.57 11.74 1.27
CA LEU A 153 -3.97 11.55 -0.13
C LEU A 153 -4.81 10.28 -0.36
N SER A 154 -4.41 9.15 0.25
CA SER A 154 -5.13 7.89 0.14
C SER A 154 -6.45 7.94 0.90
N SER A 155 -6.42 8.47 2.13
CA SER A 155 -7.63 8.64 2.95
C SER A 155 -8.68 9.50 2.25
N SER A 156 -8.28 10.69 1.77
CA SER A 156 -9.15 11.62 1.06
C SER A 156 -9.76 10.98 -0.19
N THR A 157 -8.95 10.26 -0.97
CA THR A 157 -9.42 9.54 -2.16
C THR A 157 -10.45 8.48 -1.77
N ILE A 158 -10.15 7.64 -0.78
CA ILE A 158 -11.04 6.57 -0.32
C ILE A 158 -12.37 7.14 0.19
N SER A 159 -12.31 8.18 1.03
CA SER A 159 -13.49 8.83 1.58
C SER A 159 -14.36 9.45 0.50
N ALA A 160 -13.76 10.12 -0.49
CA ALA A 160 -14.49 10.68 -1.62
C ALA A 160 -15.14 9.59 -2.50
N THR A 161 -14.44 8.48 -2.75
CA THR A 161 -14.96 7.34 -3.52
C THR A 161 -16.16 6.70 -2.83
N PHE A 162 -16.11 6.48 -1.52
CA PHE A 162 -17.26 5.93 -0.79
C PHE A 162 -18.41 6.92 -0.64
N ALA A 163 -18.11 8.22 -0.49
CA ALA A 163 -19.13 9.26 -0.43
C ALA A 163 -19.98 9.33 -1.71
N ALA A 164 -19.41 8.99 -2.88
CA ALA A 164 -20.15 8.92 -4.15
C ALA A 164 -21.25 7.84 -4.13
N ALA A 165 -21.13 6.83 -3.27
CA ALA A 165 -22.12 5.78 -3.04
C ALA A 165 -22.97 6.00 -1.77
N ASP A 166 -23.02 7.22 -1.22
CA ASP A 166 -23.70 7.55 0.05
C ASP A 166 -23.20 6.71 1.25
N ILE A 167 -21.92 6.30 1.24
CA ILE A 167 -21.25 5.58 2.32
C ILE A 167 -20.32 6.55 3.07
N GLU A 168 -20.51 6.68 4.38
CA GLU A 168 -19.65 7.45 5.27
C GLU A 168 -18.49 6.57 5.75
N THR A 169 -17.27 7.10 5.69
CA THR A 169 -16.05 6.42 6.15
C THR A 169 -15.63 6.94 7.52
N HIS A 170 -15.31 6.03 8.43
CA HIS A 170 -14.62 6.35 9.67
C HIS A 170 -13.22 5.71 9.62
N ILE A 171 -12.18 6.51 9.87
CA ILE A 171 -10.79 6.09 9.72
C ILE A 171 -10.10 6.16 11.07
N THR A 172 -9.55 5.02 11.51
CA THR A 172 -8.73 4.94 12.72
C THR A 172 -7.26 4.74 12.34
N VAL A 173 -6.40 5.65 12.79
CA VAL A 173 -4.94 5.58 12.56
C VAL A 173 -4.28 4.79 13.69
N LEU A 174 -3.55 3.72 13.35
CA LEU A 174 -2.87 2.83 14.30
C LEU A 174 -1.45 2.54 13.82
N PRO A 175 -0.49 2.21 14.71
CA PRO A 175 0.78 1.63 14.29
C PRO A 175 0.56 0.43 13.37
N TRP A 176 1.31 0.33 12.28
CA TRP A 176 0.98 -0.59 11.18
C TRP A 176 0.66 -2.05 11.58
N ARG A 177 1.48 -2.65 12.45
CA ARG A 177 1.22 -4.02 12.96
C ARG A 177 -0.11 -4.13 13.71
N ARG A 178 -0.52 -3.09 14.43
CA ARG A 178 -1.83 -3.02 15.12
C ARG A 178 -2.97 -2.78 14.14
N ALA A 179 -2.78 -2.00 13.08
CA ALA A 179 -3.77 -1.85 12.02
C ALA A 179 -4.06 -3.20 11.36
N LEU A 180 -3.01 -3.95 10.98
CA LEU A 180 -3.16 -5.30 10.44
C LEU A 180 -3.83 -6.26 11.43
N GLN A 181 -3.40 -6.24 12.70
CA GLN A 181 -4.02 -7.08 13.74
C GLN A 181 -5.51 -6.77 13.91
N ALA A 182 -5.87 -5.48 14.00
CA ALA A 182 -7.26 -5.05 14.13
C ALA A 182 -8.08 -5.51 12.92
N PHE A 183 -7.60 -5.28 11.71
CA PHE A 183 -8.26 -5.72 10.47
C PHE A 183 -8.53 -7.24 10.45
N HIS A 184 -7.59 -8.06 10.93
CA HIS A 184 -7.76 -9.52 10.94
C HIS A 184 -8.61 -10.06 12.09
N THR A 185 -8.68 -9.36 13.23
CA THR A 185 -9.25 -9.93 14.47
C THR A 185 -10.52 -9.25 14.95
N ASP A 186 -10.74 -7.98 14.60
CA ASP A 186 -11.91 -7.22 14.98
C ASP A 186 -13.00 -7.38 13.90
N PRO A 187 -14.17 -7.98 14.20
CA PRO A 187 -15.23 -8.14 13.22
C PRO A 187 -15.79 -6.82 12.70
N ASP A 188 -15.67 -5.71 13.45
CA ASP A 188 -16.25 -4.42 13.12
C ASP A 188 -15.40 -3.61 12.12
N ILE A 189 -14.15 -4.01 11.85
CA ILE A 189 -13.30 -3.34 10.85
C ILE A 189 -13.57 -3.89 9.45
N ASP A 190 -13.96 -3.03 8.52
CA ASP A 190 -14.29 -3.39 7.13
C ASP A 190 -13.07 -3.46 6.21
N GLY A 191 -12.06 -2.63 6.45
CA GLY A 191 -10.90 -2.54 5.57
C GLY A 191 -9.64 -1.94 6.18
N VAL A 192 -8.50 -2.20 5.54
CA VAL A 192 -7.19 -1.63 5.88
C VAL A 192 -6.51 -1.04 4.65
N PHE A 193 -5.87 0.12 4.81
CA PHE A 193 -5.22 0.83 3.70
C PHE A 193 -4.09 1.78 4.17
N PRO A 194 -3.24 2.27 3.25
CA PRO A 194 -3.00 1.64 1.96
C PRO A 194 -2.19 0.34 2.16
N VAL A 195 -2.42 -0.65 1.31
CA VAL A 195 -1.65 -1.91 1.26
C VAL A 195 -1.02 -2.11 -0.11
N TYR A 196 0.06 -2.89 -0.15
CA TYR A 196 0.66 -3.41 -1.38
C TYR A 196 0.09 -4.79 -1.75
N LYS A 197 0.13 -5.12 -3.05
CA LYS A 197 -0.28 -6.44 -3.60
C LYS A 197 0.74 -7.57 -3.38
N ASP A 198 1.86 -7.36 -2.69
CA ASP A 198 2.97 -8.33 -2.75
C ASP A 198 3.05 -9.24 -1.51
N ARG A 199 1.94 -9.45 -0.78
CA ARG A 199 1.94 -10.28 0.43
C ARG A 199 1.53 -11.73 0.17
N GLU A 200 2.21 -12.64 0.86
CA GLU A 200 1.89 -14.07 0.99
C GLU A 200 0.52 -14.35 1.64
N ASN A 201 -0.16 -13.34 2.21
CA ASN A 201 -1.49 -13.45 2.83
C ASN A 201 -2.60 -12.74 2.01
N ILE A 202 -2.37 -12.48 0.72
CA ILE A 202 -3.40 -11.84 -0.13
C ILE A 202 -4.56 -12.77 -0.44
N ASP A 203 -4.34 -14.08 -0.37
CA ASP A 203 -5.39 -15.07 -0.63
C ASP A 203 -6.56 -14.97 0.38
N ASP A 204 -6.33 -14.35 1.54
CA ASP A 204 -7.33 -14.15 2.59
C ASP A 204 -8.02 -12.78 2.56
N VAL A 205 -7.68 -11.92 1.60
CA VAL A 205 -8.24 -10.55 1.48
C VAL A 205 -8.67 -10.23 0.06
N LEU A 206 -9.56 -9.24 -0.06
CA LEU A 206 -10.06 -8.74 -1.33
C LEU A 206 -9.47 -7.33 -1.55
N LEU A 207 -8.52 -7.22 -2.47
CA LEU A 207 -7.94 -5.91 -2.84
C LEU A 207 -8.86 -5.17 -3.82
N SER A 208 -8.97 -3.85 -3.65
CA SER A 208 -9.56 -2.95 -4.64
C SER A 208 -8.73 -2.89 -5.93
N ALA A 209 -9.17 -2.05 -6.86
CA ALA A 209 -8.28 -1.44 -7.83
C ALA A 209 -7.24 -0.51 -7.15
N PRO A 210 -6.08 -0.24 -7.78
CA PRO A 210 -5.11 0.67 -7.19
C PRO A 210 -5.65 2.09 -7.16
N ILE A 211 -5.54 2.76 -6.01
CA ILE A 211 -5.95 4.16 -5.83
C ILE A 211 -4.83 5.15 -6.19
N SER A 212 -3.56 4.69 -6.11
CA SER A 212 -2.36 5.47 -6.44
C SER A 212 -1.14 4.53 -6.48
N PHE A 213 0.05 5.10 -6.66
CA PHE A 213 1.31 4.35 -6.73
C PHE A 213 2.36 4.93 -5.78
N SER A 214 3.26 4.06 -5.34
CA SER A 214 4.29 4.28 -4.33
C SER A 214 5.66 3.89 -4.91
N PRO A 215 6.52 4.87 -5.23
CA PRO A 215 7.89 4.61 -5.67
C PRO A 215 8.77 4.20 -4.48
N VAL A 216 8.95 2.89 -4.31
CA VAL A 216 9.78 2.31 -3.25
C VAL A 216 11.20 2.11 -3.76
N GLY A 217 12.19 2.50 -2.96
CA GLY A 217 13.60 2.37 -3.29
C GLY A 217 14.49 2.47 -2.07
N PHE A 218 15.76 2.80 -2.30
CA PHE A 218 16.76 2.89 -1.24
C PHE A 218 17.11 4.34 -0.95
N VAL A 219 17.10 4.69 0.33
CA VAL A 219 17.55 5.97 0.86
C VAL A 219 18.90 5.79 1.54
N VAL A 220 19.81 6.73 1.28
CA VAL A 220 21.13 6.80 1.92
C VAL A 220 21.35 8.16 2.57
N TYR A 221 22.31 8.23 3.48
CA TYR A 221 22.74 9.47 4.12
C TYR A 221 24.21 9.77 3.79
N HIS A 222 24.49 11.02 3.43
CA HIS A 222 25.70 11.53 2.79
C HIS A 222 26.00 11.00 1.38
N ASN A 223 27.05 11.54 0.73
CA ASN A 223 27.56 11.10 -0.57
C ASN A 223 28.28 9.74 -0.49
N GLN A 224 27.76 8.80 0.28
CA GLN A 224 28.18 7.41 0.15
C GLN A 224 27.94 7.00 -1.31
N LEU A 225 28.98 6.52 -1.98
CA LEU A 225 28.83 5.92 -3.30
C LEU A 225 28.04 4.64 -3.10
N PHE A 226 26.75 4.72 -3.41
CA PHE A 226 25.81 3.63 -3.41
C PHE A 226 25.24 3.58 -4.82
N ASP A 227 25.64 2.56 -5.57
CA ASP A 227 25.27 2.30 -6.97
C ASP A 227 24.88 0.83 -7.08
N TRP A 228 23.69 0.50 -6.59
CA TRP A 228 23.18 -0.87 -6.64
C TRP A 228 22.55 -1.16 -8.00
N LYS A 229 22.75 -2.38 -8.50
CA LYS A 229 22.18 -2.85 -9.77
C LYS A 229 21.38 -4.13 -9.57
N THR A 230 21.78 -4.93 -8.59
CA THR A 230 21.13 -6.17 -8.20
C THR A 230 21.01 -6.26 -6.69
N LEU A 231 20.08 -7.09 -6.20
CA LEU A 231 19.95 -7.34 -4.76
C LEU A 231 21.21 -7.97 -4.15
N ASN A 232 22.06 -8.64 -4.95
CA ASN A 232 23.31 -9.22 -4.47
C ASN A 232 24.33 -8.15 -4.04
N ASP A 233 24.23 -6.92 -4.57
CA ASP A 233 25.12 -5.81 -4.21
C ASP A 233 24.89 -5.32 -2.77
N LEU A 234 23.77 -5.75 -2.14
CA LEU A 234 23.35 -5.32 -0.82
C LEU A 234 23.78 -6.27 0.31
N GLN A 235 24.39 -7.42 0.00
CA GLN A 235 24.69 -8.49 0.97
C GLN A 235 25.62 -8.04 2.10
N ASP A 236 26.55 -7.13 1.81
CA ASP A 236 27.51 -6.61 2.80
C ASP A 236 26.97 -5.39 3.58
N MET A 237 25.76 -4.94 3.28
CA MET A 237 25.17 -3.73 3.87
C MET A 237 24.26 -4.05 5.07
N SER A 238 24.12 -3.10 5.98
CA SER A 238 23.08 -3.06 7.00
C SER A 238 21.86 -2.33 6.43
N ILE A 239 20.75 -3.03 6.22
CA ILE A 239 19.58 -2.48 5.52
C ILE A 239 18.45 -2.19 6.51
N GLY A 240 18.05 -0.92 6.62
CA GLY A 240 16.89 -0.52 7.40
C GLY A 240 15.58 -0.90 6.71
N VAL A 241 14.65 -1.52 7.44
CA VAL A 241 13.28 -1.82 6.98
C VAL A 241 12.27 -1.53 8.08
N VAL A 242 11.01 -1.26 7.71
CA VAL A 242 9.92 -1.11 8.68
C VAL A 242 9.31 -2.47 9.02
N ALA A 243 9.15 -2.75 10.30
CA ALA A 243 8.62 -4.02 10.79
C ALA A 243 7.20 -4.28 10.25
N GLY A 244 7.05 -5.41 9.55
CA GLY A 244 5.77 -5.82 8.97
C GLY A 244 5.41 -5.14 7.64
N TYR A 245 6.30 -4.35 7.04
CA TYR A 245 6.15 -3.90 5.65
C TYR A 245 6.53 -5.01 4.68
N ALA A 246 5.91 -5.01 3.50
CA ALA A 246 6.29 -5.88 2.39
C ALA A 246 7.05 -5.06 1.35
N ASN A 247 8.24 -5.50 0.95
CA ASN A 247 9.11 -4.75 0.03
C ASN A 247 8.96 -5.28 -1.39
N THR A 248 9.72 -6.29 -1.78
CA THR A 248 9.47 -7.05 -3.01
C THR A 248 9.68 -8.52 -2.68
N SER A 249 8.98 -9.43 -3.36
CA SER A 249 9.11 -10.87 -3.06
C SER A 249 10.56 -11.35 -3.16
N ALA A 250 11.34 -10.83 -4.11
CA ALA A 250 12.76 -11.15 -4.25
C ALA A 250 13.61 -10.62 -3.09
N PHE A 251 13.39 -9.36 -2.67
CA PHE A 251 14.09 -8.77 -1.53
C PHE A 251 13.74 -9.50 -0.23
N ASP A 252 12.45 -9.66 0.04
CA ASP A 252 11.94 -10.28 1.27
C ASP A 252 12.37 -11.75 1.36
N PHE A 253 12.44 -12.49 0.24
CA PHE A 253 13.02 -13.84 0.20
C PHE A 253 14.51 -13.87 0.56
N MET A 254 15.31 -12.90 0.08
CA MET A 254 16.73 -12.83 0.43
C MET A 254 16.94 -12.44 1.89
N VAL A 255 16.06 -11.63 2.48
CA VAL A 255 16.04 -11.35 3.92
C VAL A 255 15.69 -12.63 4.70
N ALA A 256 14.61 -13.32 4.33
CA ALA A 256 14.15 -14.54 5.00
C ALA A 256 15.18 -15.69 4.96
N THR A 257 15.97 -15.77 3.88
CA THR A 257 17.06 -16.76 3.74
C THR A 257 18.40 -16.32 4.34
N GLY A 258 18.43 -15.15 5.00
CA GLY A 258 19.62 -14.62 5.66
C GLY A 258 20.71 -14.10 4.71
N LYS A 259 20.41 -13.95 3.42
CA LYS A 259 21.34 -13.37 2.43
C LYS A 259 21.45 -11.86 2.56
N LEU A 260 20.39 -11.20 2.98
CA LEU A 260 20.39 -9.77 3.29
C LEU A 260 20.24 -9.55 4.78
N ARG A 261 21.08 -8.68 5.34
CA ARG A 261 21.03 -8.30 6.75
C ARG A 261 20.17 -7.05 6.94
N THR A 262 19.09 -7.19 7.70
CA THR A 262 18.18 -6.07 7.98
C THR A 262 18.21 -5.63 9.44
N VAL A 263 17.88 -4.37 9.67
CA VAL A 263 17.57 -3.78 10.97
C VAL A 263 16.14 -3.25 10.90
N GLU A 264 15.26 -3.79 11.73
CA GLU A 264 13.86 -3.36 11.79
C GLU A 264 13.68 -2.09 12.62
N ALA A 265 12.88 -1.17 12.11
CA ALA A 265 12.34 -0.02 12.83
C ALA A 265 10.81 -0.06 12.85
N ASN A 266 10.20 0.75 13.71
CA ASN A 266 8.73 0.83 13.80
C ASN A 266 8.10 1.73 12.71
N ASP A 267 8.88 2.65 12.13
CA ASP A 267 8.42 3.64 11.17
C ASP A 267 9.58 4.20 10.33
N ASP A 268 9.24 4.84 9.20
CA ASP A 268 10.19 5.46 8.26
C ASP A 268 10.98 6.63 8.90
N LEU A 269 10.37 7.38 9.80
CA LEU A 269 11.03 8.47 10.53
C LEU A 269 12.22 7.96 11.35
N THR A 270 12.06 6.80 11.98
CA THR A 270 13.12 6.11 12.71
C THR A 270 14.22 5.64 11.76
N LEU A 271 13.88 5.12 10.57
CA LEU A 271 14.87 4.75 9.56
C LEU A 271 15.74 5.94 9.13
N LEU A 272 15.16 7.13 8.91
CA LEU A 272 15.94 8.35 8.63
C LEU A 272 16.93 8.66 9.76
N ARG A 273 16.49 8.52 11.02
CA ARG A 273 17.38 8.71 12.19
C ARG A 273 18.47 7.64 12.28
N LEU A 274 18.20 6.39 11.91
CA LEU A 274 19.19 5.31 11.88
C LEU A 274 20.25 5.59 10.81
N LEU A 275 19.84 5.98 9.61
CA LEU A 275 20.71 6.40 8.50
C LEU A 275 21.62 7.54 8.92
N ARG A 276 21.07 8.62 9.51
CA ARG A 276 21.86 9.78 9.97
C ARG A 276 22.99 9.42 10.92
N THR A 277 22.78 8.39 11.74
CA THR A 277 23.73 7.93 12.75
C THR A 277 24.64 6.80 12.27
N GLY A 278 24.50 6.33 11.03
CA GLY A 278 25.28 5.22 10.48
C GLY A 278 24.97 3.86 11.12
N ARG A 279 23.79 3.68 11.73
CA ARG A 279 23.36 2.38 12.29
C ARG A 279 22.85 1.42 11.20
N VAL A 280 22.41 1.98 10.08
CA VAL A 280 22.11 1.29 8.83
C VAL A 280 22.78 2.07 7.71
N ASP A 281 23.24 1.36 6.67
CA ASP A 281 23.92 1.95 5.53
C ASP A 281 22.90 2.47 4.50
N VAL A 282 21.80 1.74 4.33
CA VAL A 282 20.70 2.05 3.42
C VAL A 282 19.38 1.73 4.08
N ALA A 283 18.28 2.36 3.66
CA ALA A 283 16.94 2.03 4.13
C ALA A 283 15.98 1.84 2.94
N VAL A 284 15.11 0.83 3.00
CA VAL A 284 14.00 0.70 2.06
C VAL A 284 12.90 1.67 2.47
N MET A 285 12.50 2.56 1.56
CA MET A 285 11.52 3.61 1.85
C MET A 285 10.80 4.03 0.57
N ASP A 286 9.59 4.58 0.72
CA ASP A 286 8.92 5.31 -0.35
C ASP A 286 9.51 6.72 -0.52
N LYS A 287 9.69 7.16 -1.77
CA LYS A 287 10.29 8.47 -2.07
C LYS A 287 9.48 9.64 -1.52
N LEU A 288 8.16 9.62 -1.67
CA LEU A 288 7.29 10.71 -1.21
C LEU A 288 7.22 10.76 0.32
N VAL A 289 7.26 9.60 0.97
CA VAL A 289 7.35 9.50 2.43
C VAL A 289 8.67 10.10 2.92
N MET A 290 9.79 9.75 2.29
CA MET A 290 11.10 10.34 2.61
C MET A 290 11.05 11.87 2.50
N GLU A 291 10.60 12.39 1.35
CA GLU A 291 10.52 13.84 1.09
C GLU A 291 9.65 14.54 2.13
N TYR A 292 8.44 14.02 2.39
CA TYR A 292 7.53 14.59 3.38
C TYR A 292 8.15 14.65 4.78
N LEU A 293 8.77 13.55 5.24
CA LEU A 293 9.33 13.48 6.59
C LEU A 293 10.53 14.43 6.74
N LEU A 294 11.39 14.54 5.74
CA LEU A 294 12.52 15.47 5.74
C LEU A 294 12.07 16.93 5.83
N GLU A 295 10.98 17.28 5.14
CA GLU A 295 10.41 18.63 5.16
C GLU A 295 9.61 18.92 6.45
N SER A 296 8.93 17.93 7.00
CA SER A 296 8.02 18.13 8.15
C SER A 296 8.75 18.20 9.48
N TYR A 297 9.85 17.45 9.64
CA TYR A 297 10.57 17.38 10.91
C TYR A 297 11.77 18.33 10.93
N ARG A 298 11.71 19.33 11.81
CA ARG A 298 12.75 20.36 11.95
C ARG A 298 14.16 19.80 12.16
N GLU A 299 14.29 18.62 12.76
CA GLU A 299 15.58 17.97 12.98
C GLU A 299 16.33 17.60 11.68
N PHE A 300 15.66 17.59 10.53
CA PHE A 300 16.28 17.28 9.24
C PHE A 300 16.55 18.50 8.36
N HIS A 301 15.95 19.67 8.62
CA HIS A 301 15.97 20.82 7.71
C HIS A 301 17.38 21.24 7.23
N GLN A 302 18.39 21.15 8.09
CA GLN A 302 19.77 21.52 7.75
C GLN A 302 20.54 20.41 7.02
N VAL A 303 20.03 19.17 7.07
CA VAL A 303 20.70 17.98 6.54
C VAL A 303 19.91 17.33 5.40
N ILE A 304 18.81 17.92 4.93
CA ILE A 304 18.04 17.43 3.77
C ILE A 304 18.96 17.12 2.58
N PRO A 305 19.94 17.99 2.18
CA PRO A 305 20.83 17.69 1.05
C PRO A 305 21.75 16.48 1.25
N SER A 306 21.86 15.97 2.49
CA SER A 306 22.61 14.76 2.79
C SER A 306 21.79 13.49 2.58
N TYR A 307 20.46 13.56 2.54
CA TYR A 307 19.66 12.38 2.20
C TYR A 307 19.49 12.28 0.68
N ARG A 308 19.66 11.08 0.16
CA ARG A 308 19.48 10.80 -1.27
C ARG A 308 18.63 9.55 -1.45
N PHE A 309 17.55 9.69 -2.20
CA PHE A 309 16.85 8.56 -2.79
C PHE A 309 17.60 8.10 -4.04
N HIS A 310 17.97 6.83 -4.11
CA HIS A 310 18.70 6.29 -5.26
C HIS A 310 17.82 6.31 -6.53
N GLU A 311 18.40 6.63 -7.69
CA GLU A 311 17.66 6.79 -8.95
C GLU A 311 17.01 5.48 -9.41
N THR A 312 17.70 4.34 -9.23
CA THR A 312 17.10 3.01 -9.38
C THR A 312 16.13 2.74 -8.23
N ALA A 313 14.83 2.74 -8.55
CA ALA A 313 13.79 2.29 -7.64
C ALA A 313 13.83 0.77 -7.46
N LEU A 314 13.44 0.30 -6.28
CA LEU A 314 13.25 -1.12 -6.00
C LEU A 314 11.97 -1.64 -6.66
N ALA A 315 10.89 -0.86 -6.58
CA ALA A 315 9.62 -1.12 -7.25
C ALA A 315 8.75 0.15 -7.30
N ASN A 316 7.83 0.22 -8.27
CA ASN A 316 6.72 1.15 -8.20
C ASN A 316 5.44 0.38 -7.87
N LYS A 317 4.94 0.54 -6.66
CA LYS A 317 3.94 -0.34 -6.06
C LYS A 317 2.56 0.29 -6.10
N GLY A 318 1.56 -0.46 -6.56
CA GLY A 318 0.16 -0.02 -6.43
C GLY A 318 -0.25 0.06 -4.96
N LEU A 319 -0.99 1.09 -4.60
CA LEU A 319 -1.62 1.27 -3.29
C LEU A 319 -3.10 0.90 -3.40
N TYR A 320 -3.56 0.04 -2.48
CA TYR A 320 -4.91 -0.52 -2.48
C TYR A 320 -5.58 -0.36 -1.12
N ILE A 321 -6.90 -0.49 -1.08
CA ILE A 321 -7.63 -0.87 0.13
C ILE A 321 -7.84 -2.39 0.11
N ALA A 322 -7.58 -3.05 1.24
CA ALA A 322 -7.92 -4.45 1.45
C ALA A 322 -9.22 -4.56 2.24
N PHE A 323 -10.12 -5.42 1.77
CA PHE A 323 -11.33 -5.84 2.48
C PHE A 323 -11.22 -7.29 2.93
N LYS A 324 -12.00 -7.67 3.94
CA LYS A 324 -12.10 -9.08 4.37
C LYS A 324 -12.68 -9.96 3.25
N ASN A 325 -12.20 -11.20 3.12
CA ASN A 325 -12.76 -12.17 2.19
C ASN A 325 -14.12 -12.72 2.67
N THR A 326 -15.14 -11.87 2.58
CA THR A 326 -16.54 -12.14 2.97
C THR A 326 -17.48 -11.59 1.90
N ALA A 327 -18.76 -11.97 1.93
CA ALA A 327 -19.77 -11.41 1.02
C ALA A 327 -19.87 -9.87 1.15
N GLU A 328 -19.74 -9.36 2.37
CA GLU A 328 -19.77 -7.93 2.64
C GLU A 328 -18.52 -7.21 2.09
N GLY A 329 -17.33 -7.76 2.36
CA GLY A 329 -16.09 -7.22 1.80
C GLY A 329 -16.05 -7.26 0.27
N ALA A 330 -16.63 -8.30 -0.34
CA ALA A 330 -16.80 -8.38 -1.79
C ALA A 330 -17.76 -7.30 -2.33
N ASN A 331 -18.85 -7.02 -1.61
CA ASN A 331 -19.78 -5.94 -1.94
C ASN A 331 -19.11 -4.57 -1.85
N LEU A 332 -18.38 -4.31 -0.75
CA LEU A 332 -17.63 -3.06 -0.56
C LEU A 332 -16.59 -2.85 -1.66
N ARG A 333 -15.81 -3.89 -1.99
CA ARG A 333 -14.85 -3.83 -3.10
C ARG A 333 -15.52 -3.47 -4.42
N GLN A 334 -16.67 -4.10 -4.73
CA GLN A 334 -17.38 -3.85 -5.97
C GLN A 334 -17.88 -2.40 -6.06
N ILE A 335 -18.50 -1.90 -4.97
CA ILE A 335 -18.94 -0.50 -4.87
C ILE A 335 -17.75 0.43 -5.05
N PHE A 336 -16.67 0.20 -4.30
CA PHE A 336 -15.48 1.04 -4.35
C PHE A 336 -14.88 1.11 -5.76
N ASN A 337 -14.68 -0.03 -6.41
CA ASN A 337 -14.12 -0.07 -7.76
C ASN A 337 -15.04 0.63 -8.77
N TYR A 338 -16.36 0.47 -8.63
CA TYR A 338 -17.33 1.14 -9.50
C TYR A 338 -17.25 2.68 -9.35
N GLU A 339 -17.23 3.18 -8.11
CA GLU A 339 -17.15 4.63 -7.83
C GLU A 339 -15.77 5.24 -8.13
N LEU A 340 -14.70 4.44 -8.11
CA LEU A 340 -13.38 4.86 -8.56
C LEU A 340 -13.33 5.10 -10.10
N GLY A 341 -14.42 4.84 -10.82
CA GLY A 341 -14.52 5.03 -12.26
C GLY A 341 -14.04 3.85 -13.09
N LEU A 342 -13.94 2.66 -12.48
CA LEU A 342 -13.46 1.44 -13.13
C LEU A 342 -14.65 0.49 -13.35
N SER A 343 -14.99 0.24 -14.61
CA SER A 343 -16.25 -0.44 -14.98
C SER A 343 -16.27 -1.94 -14.67
N SER A 344 -15.14 -2.53 -14.29
CA SER A 344 -15.00 -3.92 -13.81
C SER A 344 -13.51 -4.19 -13.60
N CYS A 345 -13.15 -4.76 -12.46
CA CYS A 345 -11.83 -5.32 -12.22
C CYS A 345 -12.04 -6.80 -11.91
N ASP A 346 -11.80 -7.66 -12.90
CA ASP A 346 -11.71 -9.10 -12.67
C ASP A 346 -10.39 -9.42 -11.95
N ASN A 347 -10.45 -10.41 -11.06
CA ASN A 347 -9.37 -10.84 -10.15
C ASN A 347 -8.09 -11.27 -10.92
N GLY A 348 -7.33 -10.33 -11.50
CA GLY A 348 -6.06 -10.64 -12.15
C GLY A 348 -5.58 -9.71 -13.26
N HIS A 349 -6.42 -8.85 -13.84
CA HIS A 349 -6.01 -8.01 -14.99
C HIS A 349 -6.39 -6.54 -14.82
N GLU A 350 -5.59 -5.67 -15.46
CA GLU A 350 -5.63 -4.21 -15.39
C GLU A 350 -7.06 -3.66 -15.48
N CYS A 351 -7.39 -2.78 -14.53
CA CYS A 351 -8.66 -2.08 -14.53
C CYS A 351 -8.67 -1.02 -15.63
N VAL A 352 -9.66 -1.07 -16.51
CA VAL A 352 -9.84 -0.08 -17.59
C VAL A 352 -10.74 1.06 -17.09
N SER A 353 -10.26 2.30 -17.23
CA SER A 353 -11.03 3.51 -16.93
C SER A 353 -12.21 3.67 -17.88
N ARG A 354 -13.33 4.24 -17.41
CA ARG A 354 -14.43 4.68 -18.27
C ARG A 354 -14.02 5.71 -19.30
#